data_AF-A0A432UWH2-F1
#
_entry.id   AF-A0A432UWH2-F1
#
_cell.length_a   1.000
_cell.length_b   1.000
_cell.length_c   1.000
_cell.angle_alpha   90.00
_cell.angle_beta   90.00
_cell.angle_gamma   90.00
#
_symmetry.space_group_name_H-M   'P 1'
#
loop_
_entity.id
_entity.type
_entity.pdbx_description
1 polymer ?
#
loop_
_entity_poly.entity_id
_entity_poly.type
_entity_poly.pdbx_seq_one_letter_code
_entity_poly.pdbx_strand_id
1 'polypeptide(L)' 'MGNKELLLGGDWNLVLNPDVDYMNYRRMNNRKARLVVLKEIDNLDLGDIWQFQHPNERGYTWSRNNYKKGRV' A
#
# COMPACT_ATOMS: atom_id res chain seq x y z
N MET A 1 22.17 1.63 21.68
CA MET A 1 21.53 0.75 20.68
C MET A 1 21.11 1.66 19.54
N GLY A 2 21.67 1.47 18.34
CA GLY A 2 21.46 2.38 17.21
C GLY A 2 20.05 2.27 16.65
N ASN A 3 19.51 3.39 16.17
CA ASN A 3 18.29 3.40 15.37
C ASN A 3 18.53 2.51 14.15
N LYS A 4 17.74 1.44 14.02
CA LYS A 4 17.77 0.59 12.84
C LYS A 4 16.88 1.23 11.79
N GLU A 5 17.47 1.68 10.69
CA GLU A 5 16.73 2.08 9.50
C GLU A 5 16.18 0.81 8.84
N LEU A 6 14.85 0.77 8.62
CA LEU A 6 14.15 -0.38 8.05
C LEU A 6 13.50 0.03 6.73
N LEU A 7 13.86 -0.67 5.66
CA LEU A 7 13.23 -0.53 4.35
C LEU A 7 12.55 -1.84 3.99
N LEU A 8 11.23 -1.79 3.80
CA LEU A 8 10.43 -2.93 3.39
C LEU A 8 9.95 -2.70 1.96
N GLY A 9 10.49 -3.48 1.02
CA GLY A 9 10.12 -3.43 -0.40
C GLY A 9 9.61 -4.77 -0.89
N GLY A 10 8.69 -4.75 -1.85
CA GLY A 10 8.12 -5.95 -2.45
C GLY A 10 6.74 -5.69 -3.05
N ASP A 11 6.15 -6.76 -3.62
CA ASP A 11 4.73 -6.82 -3.96
C ASP A 11 3.96 -7.33 -2.73
N TRP A 12 3.17 -6.46 -2.12
CA TRP A 12 2.42 -6.77 -0.91
C TRP A 12 1.06 -7.39 -1.20
N ASN A 13 0.64 -7.37 -2.48
CA ASN A 13 -0.64 -7.91 -2.96
C ASN A 13 -1.86 -7.37 -2.18
N LEU A 14 -1.75 -6.14 -1.67
CA LEU A 14 -2.78 -5.41 -0.95
C LEU A 14 -2.56 -3.90 -1.12
N VAL A 15 -3.59 -3.09 -0.85
CA VAL A 15 -3.49 -1.63 -0.90
C VAL A 15 -3.54 -1.02 0.49
N LEU A 16 -2.77 0.05 0.72
CA LEU A 16 -2.78 0.78 1.99
C LEU A 16 -3.93 1.78 2.04
N ASN A 17 -4.17 2.58 1.00
CA ASN A 17 -5.28 3.51 0.93
C ASN A 17 -6.21 3.19 -0.27
N PRO A 18 -7.30 2.43 -0.05
CA PRO A 18 -8.22 2.03 -1.12
C PRO A 18 -8.79 3.18 -1.97
N ASP A 19 -8.91 4.39 -1.40
CA ASP A 19 -9.53 5.52 -2.10
C ASP A 19 -8.66 6.07 -3.23
N VAL A 20 -7.34 5.92 -3.11
CA VAL A 20 -6.35 6.41 -4.10
C VAL A 20 -5.60 5.26 -4.79
N ASP A 21 -5.41 4.14 -4.09
CA ASP A 21 -4.62 3.00 -4.55
C ASP A 21 -5.44 2.00 -5.36
N TYR A 22 -6.77 2.08 -5.35
CA TYR A 22 -7.61 1.27 -6.24
C TYR A 22 -8.27 2.07 -7.37
N MET A 23 -8.45 1.37 -8.48
CA MET A 23 -9.33 1.78 -9.57
C MET A 23 -10.29 0.64 -9.91
N ASN A 24 -11.60 0.92 -9.89
CA ASN A 24 -12.69 -0.01 -10.26
C ASN A 24 -12.77 -1.30 -9.41
N TYR A 25 -12.43 -1.19 -8.12
CA TYR A 25 -12.70 -2.23 -7.13
C TYR A 25 -14.00 -1.95 -6.38
N ARG A 26 -14.94 -2.90 -6.41
CA ARG A 26 -16.19 -2.82 -5.62
C ARG A 26 -15.99 -3.20 -4.15
N ARG A 27 -14.95 -3.95 -3.85
CA ARG A 27 -14.64 -4.50 -2.53
C ARG A 27 -13.14 -4.46 -2.30
N MET A 28 -12.76 -4.24 -1.06
CA MET A 28 -11.37 -4.34 -0.62
C MET A 28 -10.93 -5.80 -0.60
N ASN A 29 -9.87 -6.12 -1.32
CA ASN A 29 -9.25 -7.44 -1.24
C ASN A 29 -8.40 -7.55 0.03
N ASN A 30 -8.20 -8.77 0.54
CA ASN A 30 -7.24 -9.08 1.60
C ASN A 30 -7.36 -8.22 2.88
N ARG A 31 -8.58 -7.84 3.28
CA ARG A 31 -8.84 -6.95 4.44
C ARG A 31 -8.10 -7.38 5.73
N LYS A 32 -8.05 -8.68 6.02
CA LYS A 32 -7.35 -9.20 7.21
C LYS A 32 -5.84 -8.98 7.13
N ALA A 33 -5.22 -9.28 5.99
CA ALA A 33 -3.80 -9.04 5.78
C ALA A 33 -3.46 -7.54 5.83
N ARG A 34 -4.31 -6.70 5.23
CA ARG A 34 -4.16 -5.23 5.31
C ARG A 34 -4.18 -4.73 6.76
N LEU A 35 -5.09 -5.24 7.60
CA LEU A 35 -5.13 -4.85 9.02
C LEU A 35 -3.85 -5.25 9.77
N VAL A 36 -3.29 -6.42 9.48
CA VAL A 36 -2.00 -6.85 10.06
C VAL A 36 -0.88 -5.93 9.59
N VAL A 37 -0.79 -5.65 8.28
CA VAL A 37 0.25 -4.75 7.74
C VAL A 37 0.13 -3.34 8.31
N LEU A 38 -1.07 -2.77 8.41
CA LEU A 38 -1.27 -1.46 9.03
C LEU A 38 -0.86 -1.44 10.50
N LYS A 39 -1.09 -2.53 11.24
CA LYS A 39 -0.64 -2.65 12.62
C LYS A 39 0.88 -2.67 12.70
N GLU A 40 1.56 -3.40 11.82
CA GLU A 40 3.03 -3.43 11.80
C GLU A 40 3.63 -2.10 11.34
N ILE A 41 2.97 -1.38 10.42
CA ILE A 41 3.35 -0.01 10.05
C ILE A 41 3.31 0.91 11.28
N ASP A 42 2.26 0.84 12.09
CA ASP A 42 2.13 1.62 13.33
C ASP A 42 3.16 1.21 14.39
N ASN A 43 3.34 -0.11 14.62
CA ASN A 43 4.31 -0.63 15.59
C ASN A 43 5.76 -0.26 15.28
N LEU A 44 6.10 -0.17 13.99
CA LEU A 44 7.46 0.05 13.50
C LEU A 44 7.70 1.50 13.08
N ASP A 45 6.72 2.39 13.24
CA ASP A 45 6.75 3.80 12.82
C ASP A 45 7.19 3.96 11.35
N LEU A 46 6.55 3.18 10.46
CA LEU A 46 6.88 3.17 9.04
C LEU A 46 6.03 4.17 8.25
N GLY A 47 6.63 4.72 7.19
CA GLY A 47 5.96 5.58 6.22
C GLY A 47 5.90 4.94 4.83
N ASP A 48 4.85 5.25 4.08
CA ASP A 48 4.78 4.97 2.64
C ASP A 48 5.49 6.10 1.87
N ILE A 49 6.71 5.83 1.44
CA ILE A 49 7.56 6.82 0.76
C ILE A 49 6.95 7.33 -0.54
N TRP A 50 6.25 6.48 -1.30
CA TRP A 50 5.61 6.89 -2.55
C TRP A 50 4.50 7.90 -2.28
N GLN A 51 3.65 7.60 -1.29
CA GLN A 51 2.56 8.50 -0.91
C GLN A 51 3.08 9.83 -0.35
N PHE A 52 4.20 9.81 0.39
CA PHE A 52 4.84 11.02 0.90
C PHE A 52 5.34 11.95 -0.22
N GLN A 53 5.95 11.38 -1.27
CA GLN A 53 6.48 12.14 -2.41
C GLN A 53 5.39 12.56 -3.40
N HIS A 54 4.33 11.77 -3.53
CA HIS A 54 3.29 11.94 -4.52
C HIS A 54 1.88 11.94 -3.89
N PRO A 55 1.55 12.91 -3.02
CA PRO A 55 0.33 12.88 -2.22
C PRO A 55 -0.97 12.88 -3.03
N ASN A 56 -0.93 13.40 -4.26
CA ASN A 56 -2.10 13.60 -5.12
C ASN A 56 -2.06 12.75 -6.41
N GLU A 57 -1.05 11.87 -6.56
CA GLU A 57 -0.89 11.09 -7.78
C GLU A 57 -1.28 9.62 -7.57
N ARG A 58 -1.73 8.99 -8.65
CA ARG A 58 -2.06 7.57 -8.66
C ARG A 58 -0.86 6.78 -9.19
N GLY A 59 -0.16 6.07 -8.31
CA GLY A 59 1.01 5.24 -8.65
C GLY A 59 0.71 3.76 -8.82
N TYR A 60 -0.27 3.38 -9.66
CA TYR A 60 -0.64 1.97 -9.80
C TYR A 60 0.52 1.11 -10.30
N THR A 61 0.81 0.01 -9.58
CA THR A 61 1.87 -0.97 -9.89
C THR A 61 1.32 -2.22 -10.56
N TRP A 62 0.01 -2.47 -10.44
CA TRP A 62 -0.67 -3.66 -10.97
C TRP A 62 -1.91 -3.32 -11.78
N SER A 63 -2.21 -4.14 -12.79
CA SER A 63 -3.47 -4.06 -13.53
C SER A 63 -4.02 -5.44 -13.95
N ARG A 64 -5.35 -5.53 -14.08
CA ARG A 64 -6.03 -6.68 -14.69
C ARG A 64 -6.98 -6.23 -15.78
N ASN A 65 -6.72 -6.75 -16.98
CA ASN A 65 -7.50 -6.50 -18.20
C ASN A 65 -7.75 -5.01 -18.45
N ASN A 66 -6.80 -4.12 -18.10
CA ASN A 66 -6.87 -2.66 -18.19
C ASN A 66 -7.98 -1.95 -17.38
N TYR A 67 -8.95 -2.69 -16.82
CA TYR A 67 -10.08 -2.11 -16.10
C TYR A 67 -9.84 -1.97 -14.60
N LYS A 68 -9.10 -2.89 -13.99
CA LYS A 68 -8.79 -2.85 -12.55
C LYS A 68 -7.32 -2.50 -12.37
N LYS A 69 -7.04 -1.53 -11.50
CA LYS A 69 -5.68 -1.11 -11.16
C LYS A 69 -5.51 -1.02 -9.65
N GLY A 70 -4.32 -1.39 -9.19
CA GLY A 70 -3.94 -1.39 -7.78
C GLY A 70 -2.52 -0.88 -7.62
N ARG A 71 -2.25 -0.10 -6.57
CA ARG A 71 -0.89 0.09 -6.05
C ARG A 71 -0.68 -0.91 -4.93
N VAL A 72 -0.17 -2.07 -5.32
CA VAL A 72 0.07 -3.24 -4.47
C VAL A 72 1.56 -3.46 -4.24
#